data_AF-A0A7Y3JLJ0-F1
#
_entry.id   AF-A0A7Y3JLJ0-F1
#
_cell.length_a   1.000
_cell.length_b   1.000
_cell.length_c   1.000
_cell.angle_alpha   90.00
_cell.angle_beta   90.00
_cell.angle_gamma   90.00
#
_symmetry.space_group_name_H-M   'P 1'
#
loop_
_entity.id
_entity.type
_entity.pdbx_description
1 polymer ?
#
loop_
_entity_poly.entity_id
_entity_poly.type
_entity_poly.pdbx_seq_one_letter_code
_entity_poly.pdbx_strand_id
1 'polypeptide(L)'
;MTGVANTAGAGGATDGTGTAATFNRPYGITTDGTNLYVVDQSNCKIRKIVIVTGVVSSLTGVANTAGTWGATDGAAAAALFNYPTDITSDGSSLYVVDQGNNEIRKIQ
;
A
#
# COMPACT_ATOMS: atom_id res chain seq x y z
N MET A 1 9.17 -22.36 -3.34
CA MET A 1 8.72 -20.95 -3.37
C MET A 1 7.52 -20.83 -2.44
N THR A 2 7.66 -20.17 -1.30
CA THR A 2 6.56 -19.91 -0.35
C THR A 2 6.05 -18.49 -0.58
N GLY A 3 4.81 -18.34 -1.05
CA GLY A 3 4.21 -17.03 -1.30
C GLY A 3 3.82 -16.33 0.00
N VAL A 4 4.08 -15.02 0.09
CA VAL A 4 3.79 -14.20 1.29
C VAL A 4 2.35 -13.67 1.31
N ALA A 5 1.64 -13.78 0.18
CA ALA A 5 0.20 -13.61 0.05
C ALA A 5 -0.26 -14.36 -1.20
N ASN A 6 -1.29 -15.20 -1.07
CA ASN A 6 -1.86 -15.90 -2.21
C ASN A 6 -3.33 -16.24 -1.90
N THR A 7 -4.23 -15.57 -2.60
CA THR A 7 -5.47 -16.22 -3.01
C THR A 7 -5.54 -16.09 -4.52
N ALA A 8 -5.46 -17.23 -5.20
CA ALA A 8 -5.48 -17.29 -6.65
C ALA A 8 -6.78 -16.63 -7.18
N GLY A 9 -6.63 -15.47 -7.85
CA GLY A 9 -7.61 -14.99 -8.84
C GLY A 9 -8.54 -13.84 -8.46
N ALA A 10 -8.69 -13.46 -7.18
CA ALA A 10 -9.53 -12.31 -6.80
C ALA A 10 -8.71 -11.25 -6.08
N GLY A 11 -8.52 -10.09 -6.73
CA GLY A 11 -7.94 -8.92 -6.06
C GLY A 11 -8.77 -8.53 -4.85
N GLY A 12 -8.11 -8.14 -3.76
CA GLY A 12 -8.78 -7.77 -2.50
C GLY A 12 -7.94 -6.80 -1.68
N ALA A 13 -8.50 -6.30 -0.57
CA ALA A 13 -7.86 -5.30 0.30
C ALA A 13 -7.79 -5.76 1.77
N THR A 14 -7.89 -7.07 2.01
CA THR A 14 -7.99 -7.65 3.34
C THR A 14 -6.63 -7.60 4.04
N ASP A 15 -6.60 -6.99 5.22
CA ASP A 15 -5.48 -7.10 6.15
C ASP A 15 -5.49 -8.47 6.84
N GLY A 16 -4.32 -8.99 7.18
CA GLY A 16 -4.20 -10.35 7.71
C GLY A 16 -2.76 -10.83 7.73
N THR A 17 -2.54 -12.09 8.09
CA THR A 17 -1.19 -12.68 8.17
C THR A 17 -0.97 -13.64 7.01
N GLY A 18 0.16 -13.48 6.31
CA GLY A 18 0.55 -14.34 5.20
C GLY A 18 -0.54 -14.45 4.13
N THR A 19 -0.97 -15.69 3.83
CA THR A 19 -1.98 -15.97 2.80
C THR A 19 -3.40 -15.49 3.14
N ALA A 20 -3.66 -15.07 4.38
CA ALA A 20 -4.94 -14.47 4.75
C ALA A 20 -5.07 -13.01 4.27
N ALA A 21 -3.94 -12.33 4.01
CA ALA A 21 -3.93 -10.99 3.46
C ALA A 21 -4.13 -11.03 1.93
N THR A 22 -4.88 -10.06 1.40
CA THR A 22 -5.12 -9.92 -0.04
C THR A 22 -4.69 -8.53 -0.54
N PHE A 23 -4.28 -8.49 -1.80
CA PHE A 23 -3.84 -7.30 -2.53
C PHE A 23 -4.59 -7.20 -3.85
N ASN A 24 -4.63 -6.02 -4.46
CA ASN A 24 -5.25 -5.78 -5.75
C ASN A 24 -4.33 -4.97 -6.66
N ARG A 25 -3.67 -5.68 -7.57
CA ARG A 25 -2.58 -5.16 -8.43
C ARG A 25 -1.49 -4.47 -7.59
N PRO A 26 -0.72 -5.22 -6.80
CA PRO A 26 0.45 -4.64 -6.14
C PRO A 26 1.50 -4.23 -7.18
N TYR A 27 2.11 -3.05 -7.04
CA TYR A 27 3.15 -2.53 -7.94
C TYR A 27 4.49 -2.33 -7.21
N GLY A 28 4.83 -1.11 -6.80
CA GLY A 28 6.09 -0.79 -6.14
C GLY A 28 6.20 -1.37 -4.74
N ILE A 29 7.43 -1.63 -4.30
CA ILE A 29 7.76 -2.11 -2.97
C ILE A 29 9.07 -1.49 -2.48
N THR A 30 9.12 -1.13 -1.20
CA THR A 30 10.34 -0.70 -0.51
C THR A 30 10.42 -1.30 0.90
N THR A 31 11.49 -1.04 1.64
CA THR A 31 11.73 -1.59 2.97
C THR A 31 12.49 -0.62 3.88
N ASP A 32 12.17 -0.65 5.17
CA ASP A 32 12.98 -0.03 6.23
C ASP A 32 13.91 -1.05 6.94
N GLY A 33 13.98 -2.29 6.43
CA GLY A 33 14.72 -3.41 7.02
C GLY A 33 13.92 -4.24 8.03
N THR A 34 12.85 -3.68 8.61
CA THR A 34 11.94 -4.38 9.53
C THR A 34 10.57 -4.67 8.88
N ASN A 35 10.15 -3.79 7.99
CA ASN A 35 8.86 -3.81 7.32
C ASN A 35 9.04 -3.63 5.81
N LEU A 36 8.21 -4.31 5.04
CA LEU A 36 7.99 -3.99 3.63
C LEU A 36 6.83 -3.01 3.50
N TYR A 37 6.94 -2.10 2.56
CA TYR A 37 5.88 -1.17 2.18
C TYR A 37 5.53 -1.44 0.72
N VAL A 38 4.27 -1.80 0.46
CA VAL A 38 3.78 -2.23 -0.85
C VAL A 38 2.72 -1.27 -1.34
N VAL A 39 2.86 -0.81 -2.58
CA VAL A 39 1.81 -0.07 -3.28
C VAL A 39 0.75 -1.05 -3.74
N ASP A 40 -0.47 -0.91 -3.22
CA ASP A 40 -1.64 -1.70 -3.57
C ASP A 40 -2.56 -0.85 -4.46
N GLN A 41 -2.17 -0.77 -5.73
CA GLN A 41 -2.59 0.28 -6.67
C GLN A 41 -4.11 0.37 -6.83
N SER A 42 -4.78 -0.75 -7.13
CA SER A 42 -6.22 -0.71 -7.41
C SER A 42 -7.06 -0.49 -6.17
N ASN A 43 -6.47 -0.71 -5.00
CA ASN A 43 -7.08 -0.36 -3.72
C ASN A 43 -6.75 1.08 -3.28
N CYS A 44 -5.88 1.80 -4.00
CA CYS A 44 -5.36 3.13 -3.65
C CYS A 44 -4.71 3.18 -2.26
N LYS A 45 -3.99 2.13 -1.87
CA LYS A 45 -3.39 1.98 -0.53
C LYS A 45 -1.89 1.77 -0.57
N ILE A 46 -1.22 2.22 0.48
CA ILE A 46 0.10 1.70 0.87
C ILE A 46 -0.11 0.66 1.98
N ARG A 47 0.43 -0.53 1.78
CA ARG A 47 0.32 -1.67 2.70
C ARG A 47 1.65 -1.86 3.40
N LYS A 48 1.62 -2.18 4.68
CA LYS A 48 2.80 -2.49 5.50
C LYS A 48 2.81 -3.98 5.81
N ILE A 49 3.94 -4.64 5.61
CA ILE A 49 4.17 -6.05 5.95
C ILE A 49 5.29 -6.14 6.96
N VAL A 50 5.03 -6.66 8.16
CA VAL A 50 6.08 -6.94 9.14
C VAL A 50 6.84 -8.19 8.67
N ILE A 51 8.14 -8.05 8.36
CA ILE A 51 8.92 -9.12 7.69
C ILE A 51 8.95 -10.40 8.52
N VAL A 52 9.15 -10.27 9.83
CA VAL A 52 9.36 -11.42 10.73
C VAL A 52 8.08 -12.19 11.06
N THR A 53 6.91 -11.54 11.00
CA THR A 53 5.63 -12.18 11.33
C THR A 53 4.72 -12.40 10.12
N GLY A 54 5.01 -11.74 8.99
CA GLY A 54 4.14 -11.74 7.81
C GLY A 54 2.80 -11.05 8.03
N VAL A 55 2.66 -10.24 9.09
CA VAL A 55 1.44 -9.45 9.34
C VAL A 55 1.35 -8.31 8.32
N VAL A 56 0.24 -8.26 7.61
CA VAL A 56 -0.10 -7.20 6.65
C VAL A 56 -1.16 -6.28 7.24
N SER A 57 -0.89 -4.98 7.22
CA SER A 57 -1.83 -3.93 7.60
C SER A 57 -1.87 -2.82 6.57
N SER A 58 -2.99 -2.11 6.46
CA SER A 58 -3.07 -0.88 5.66
C SER A 58 -2.35 0.26 6.39
N LEU A 59 -1.31 0.84 5.77
CA LEU A 59 -0.63 2.04 6.30
C LEU A 59 -1.46 3.29 6.03
N THR A 60 -2.12 3.33 4.87
CA THR A 60 -3.00 4.42 4.46
C THR A 60 -4.45 3.95 4.26
N GLY A 61 -5.40 4.86 4.38
CA GLY A 61 -6.85 4.64 4.20
C GLY A 61 -7.46 5.83 3.47
N VAL A 62 -8.24 5.66 2.40
CA VAL A 62 -9.52 4.92 2.30
C VAL A 62 -9.47 3.92 1.14
N ALA A 63 -10.10 2.74 1.29
CA ALA A 63 -10.19 1.78 0.19
C ALA A 63 -10.98 2.37 -0.98
N ASN A 64 -10.53 2.11 -2.22
CA ASN A 64 -11.21 2.47 -3.46
C ASN A 64 -12.68 1.98 -3.47
N THR A 65 -13.56 2.81 -2.94
CA THR A 65 -15.01 2.78 -3.10
C THR A 65 -15.36 3.99 -3.97
N ALA A 66 -16.30 3.83 -4.91
CA ALA A 66 -16.61 4.88 -5.88
C ALA A 66 -16.74 6.26 -5.22
N GLY A 67 -15.82 7.18 -5.56
CA GLY A 67 -15.77 8.54 -4.99
C GLY A 67 -14.76 8.79 -3.86
N THR A 68 -13.87 7.85 -3.52
CA THR A 68 -12.86 8.01 -2.45
C THR A 68 -11.42 8.22 -2.93
N TRP A 69 -11.18 8.38 -4.24
CA TRP A 69 -9.88 8.81 -4.75
C TRP A 69 -9.72 10.33 -4.66
N GLY A 70 -8.49 10.81 -4.56
CA GLY A 70 -8.20 12.24 -4.56
C GLY A 70 -6.78 12.52 -4.11
N ALA A 71 -6.44 13.81 -4.01
CA ALA A 71 -5.15 14.30 -3.55
C ALA A 71 -5.19 14.83 -2.12
N THR A 72 -6.18 14.42 -1.31
CA THR A 72 -6.34 14.91 0.06
C THR A 72 -5.16 14.47 0.92
N ASP A 73 -4.45 15.46 1.47
CA ASP A 73 -3.42 15.27 2.49
C ASP A 73 -4.05 15.10 3.89
N GLY A 74 -3.27 14.55 4.81
CA GLY A 74 -3.67 14.39 6.22
C GLY A 74 -2.87 13.32 6.92
N ALA A 75 -3.33 12.89 8.08
CA ALA A 75 -2.82 11.68 8.71
C ALA A 75 -2.90 10.50 7.72
N ALA A 76 -1.96 9.57 7.76
CA ALA A 76 -1.87 8.47 6.79
C ALA A 76 -3.21 7.72 6.60
N ALA A 77 -3.99 7.55 7.66
CA ALA A 77 -5.31 6.90 7.64
C ALA A 77 -6.43 7.70 6.94
N ALA A 78 -6.22 8.98 6.64
CA ALA A 78 -7.16 9.87 5.95
C ALA A 78 -6.61 10.38 4.60
N ALA A 79 -5.34 10.11 4.28
CA ALA A 79 -4.71 10.52 3.05
C ALA A 79 -5.25 9.71 1.87
N LEU A 80 -5.68 10.41 0.82
CA LEU A 80 -6.19 9.79 -0.40
C LEU A 80 -5.10 9.75 -1.48
N PHE A 81 -5.14 8.68 -2.27
CA PHE A 81 -4.30 8.47 -3.45
C PHE A 81 -5.18 8.17 -4.66
N ASN A 82 -4.61 8.26 -5.85
CA ASN A 82 -5.26 7.94 -7.10
C ASN A 82 -4.30 7.12 -7.98
N TYR A 83 -4.50 5.80 -8.04
CA TYR A 83 -3.62 4.86 -8.75
C TYR A 83 -2.12 5.05 -8.43
N PRO A 84 -1.70 4.98 -7.15
CA PRO A 84 -0.27 5.05 -6.83
C PRO A 84 0.48 3.89 -7.49
N THR A 85 1.72 4.11 -7.94
CA THR A 85 2.46 3.11 -8.75
C THR A 85 3.76 2.66 -8.12
N ASP A 86 4.59 3.58 -7.62
CA ASP A 86 5.89 3.24 -7.06
C ASP A 86 6.10 3.89 -5.69
N ILE A 87 7.03 3.33 -4.91
CA ILE A 87 7.36 3.80 -3.56
C ILE A 87 8.84 3.63 -3.26
N THR A 88 9.44 4.65 -2.66
CA THR A 88 10.81 4.60 -2.14
C THR A 88 10.89 5.18 -0.73
N SER A 89 11.96 4.88 -0.01
CA SER A 89 12.23 5.41 1.33
C SER A 89 13.58 6.10 1.39
N ASP A 90 13.67 7.16 2.18
CA ASP A 90 14.94 7.80 2.58
C ASP A 90 15.41 7.35 3.98
N GLY A 91 14.73 6.36 4.58
CA GLY A 91 14.97 5.89 5.95
C GLY A 91 14.17 6.61 7.04
N SER A 92 13.55 7.75 6.73
CA SER A 92 12.68 8.51 7.64
C SER A 92 11.24 8.60 7.12
N SER A 93 11.09 8.66 5.81
CA SER A 93 9.84 8.90 5.11
C SER A 93 9.69 7.96 3.92
N LEU A 94 8.46 7.84 3.43
CA LEU A 94 8.13 7.16 2.20
C LEU A 94 7.73 8.20 1.14
N TYR A 95 8.18 8.01 -0.08
CA TYR A 95 7.85 8.82 -1.24
C TYR A 95 7.10 7.95 -2.23
N VAL A 96 5.87 8.33 -2.55
CA VAL A 96 4.93 7.56 -3.36
C VAL A 96 4.65 8.31 -4.66
N VAL A 97 4.76 7.61 -5.80
CA VAL A 97 4.32 8.13 -7.09
C VAL A 97 2.81 7.98 -7.18
N ASP A 98 2.08 9.08 -7.02
CA ASP A 98 0.61 9.15 -7.06
C ASP A 98 0.13 9.48 -8.48
N GLN A 99 0.22 8.47 -9.37
CA GLN A 99 0.15 8.64 -10.82
C GLN A 99 -1.13 9.34 -11.29
N GLY A 100 -2.29 8.96 -10.77
CA GLY A 100 -3.57 9.53 -11.16
C GLY A 100 -3.76 10.98 -10.74
N ASN A 101 -2.98 11.45 -9.75
CA ASN A 101 -2.94 12.85 -9.33
C ASN A 101 -1.77 13.63 -9.97
N ASN A 102 -0.86 12.96 -10.68
CA ASN A 102 0.37 13.55 -11.24
C ASN A 102 1.32 14.14 -10.17
N GLU A 103 1.39 13.51 -9.00
CA GLU A 103 2.14 14.02 -7.85
C GLU A 103 3.14 12.99 -7.29
N ILE A 104 4.16 13.47 -6.59
CA ILE A 104 4.96 12.67 -5.66
C ILE A 104 4.52 13.05 -4.25
N ARG A 105 3.99 12.08 -3.50
CA ARG A 105 3.45 12.28 -2.16
C ARG A 105 4.43 11.77 -1.12
N LYS A 106 4.53 12.46 0.03
CA LYS A 106 5.40 12.07 1.15
C LYS A 106 4.56 11.56 2.32
N ILE A 107 4.95 10.42 2.90
CA ILE A 107 4.41 9.89 4.16
C ILE A 107 5.56 9.94 5.19
N GLN A 108 5.32 10.54 6.36
CA GLN A 108 6.30 10.75 7.44
C GLN A 108 5.66 10.51 8.80
#